data_AF-A0A5K1GXF7-F1
#
_entry.id   AF-A0A5K1GXF7-F1
#
_cell.length_a   1.000
_cell.length_b   1.000
_cell.length_c   1.000
_cell.angle_alpha   90.00
_cell.angle_beta   90.00
_cell.angle_gamma   90.00
#
_symmetry.space_group_name_H-M   'P 1'
#
loop_
_entity.id
_entity.type
_entity.pdbx_description
1 polymer ?
#
loop_
_entity_poly.entity_id
_entity_poly.type
_entity_poly.pdbx_seq_one_letter_code
_entity_poly.pdbx_strand_id
1 'polypeptide(L)' 'ISRSIGDIYLKKAEFNREPLYAKFRLPAPFKRPILSAEPSIEVHTLQPCDQFIIFASDGLWEHLSNQEAVELVHNHPRN' A
#
# COMPACT_ATOMS: atom_id res chain seq x y z
N ILE A 1 -1.80 -1.30 7.75
CA ILE A 1 -2.50 -1.17 6.45
C ILE A 1 -3.99 -0.94 6.72
N SER A 2 -4.59 0.13 6.20
CA SER A 2 -6.05 0.41 6.30
C SER A 2 -6.78 0.34 4.96
N ARG A 3 -6.03 0.12 3.87
CA ARG A 3 -6.54 0.01 2.50
C ARG A 3 -5.83 -1.15 1.81
N SER A 4 -6.58 -1.97 1.08
CA SER A 4 -6.00 -3.07 0.30
C SER A 4 -6.88 -3.38 -0.90
N ILE A 5 -6.28 -4.02 -1.91
CA ILE A 5 -7.03 -4.74 -2.95
C ILE A 5 -7.18 -6.18 -2.47
N GLY A 6 -8.36 -6.80 -2.65
CA GLY A 6 -8.65 -8.12 -2.08
C GLY A 6 -9.28 -8.05 -0.70
N ASP A 7 -8.89 -8.93 0.22
CA ASP A 7 -9.36 -9.01 1.62
C ASP A 7 -10.88 -8.84 1.80
N ILE A 8 -11.68 -9.44 0.92
CA ILE A 8 -13.13 -9.21 0.86
C ILE A 8 -13.83 -9.54 2.19
N TYR A 9 -13.28 -10.48 2.97
CA TYR A 9 -13.76 -10.89 4.29
C TYR A 9 -13.64 -9.80 5.37
N LEU A 10 -12.89 -8.73 5.10
CA LEU A 10 -12.78 -7.52 5.94
C LEU A 10 -13.56 -6.33 5.37
N LYS A 11 -14.15 -6.49 4.17
CA LYS A 11 -14.90 -5.44 3.47
C LYS A 11 -16.40 -5.68 3.53
N LYS A 12 -16.80 -6.95 3.42
CA LYS A 12 -18.19 -7.38 3.37
C LYS A 12 -18.40 -8.53 4.35
N ALA A 13 -19.27 -8.32 5.33
CA ALA A 13 -19.53 -9.29 6.41
C ALA A 13 -20.02 -10.65 5.89
N GLU A 14 -20.73 -10.66 4.75
CA GLU A 14 -21.21 -11.88 4.08
C GLU A 14 -20.10 -12.82 3.57
N PHE A 15 -18.83 -12.38 3.53
CA PHE A 15 -17.68 -13.23 3.18
C PHE A 15 -16.86 -13.65 4.40
N ASN A 16 -17.19 -13.14 5.59
CA ASN A 16 -16.55 -13.55 6.85
C ASN A 16 -17.18 -14.86 7.39
N ARG A 17 -17.20 -15.91 6.57
CA ARG A 17 -17.79 -17.21 6.88
C ARG A 17 -17.14 -18.30 6.05
N GLU A 18 -17.51 -19.56 6.27
CA GLU A 18 -17.04 -20.68 5.47
C GLU A 18 -17.34 -20.44 3.97
N PRO A 19 -16.41 -20.77 3.05
CA PRO A 19 -15.22 -21.63 3.23
C PRO A 19 -13.94 -20.92 3.72
N LEU A 20 -14.00 -19.66 4.19
CA LEU A 20 -12.83 -18.95 4.72
C LEU A 20 -12.23 -19.68 5.94
N TYR A 21 -10.93 -19.94 5.91
CA TYR A 21 -10.23 -20.57 7.02
C TYR A 21 -10.46 -19.81 8.33
N ALA A 22 -10.68 -20.55 9.42
CA ALA A 22 -10.99 -19.98 10.75
C ALA A 22 -10.01 -18.90 11.20
N LYS A 23 -8.71 -19.04 10.87
CA LYS A 23 -7.68 -18.05 11.21
C LYS A 23 -7.88 -16.65 10.59
N PHE A 24 -8.70 -16.53 9.53
CA PHE A 24 -9.02 -15.26 8.87
C PHE A 24 -10.43 -14.74 9.19
N ARG A 25 -11.25 -15.52 9.91
CA ARG A 25 -12.59 -15.10 10.32
C ARG A 25 -12.50 -14.18 11.52
N LEU A 26 -13.34 -13.15 11.55
CA LEU A 26 -13.46 -12.24 12.68
C LEU A 26 -14.47 -12.80 13.67
N PRO A 27 -14.20 -12.73 14.99
CA PRO A 27 -15.09 -13.29 16.00
C PRO A 27 -16.41 -12.51 16.14
N ALA A 28 -16.43 -11.22 15.77
CA ALA A 28 -17.60 -10.35 15.87
C ALA A 28 -18.02 -9.83 14.49
N PRO A 29 -19.34 -9.68 14.23
CA PRO A 29 -19.83 -9.09 13.00
C PRO A 29 -19.50 -7.60 12.94
N PHE A 30 -19.19 -7.10 11.74
CA PHE A 30 -18.95 -5.69 11.47
C PHE A 30 -20.03 -5.12 10.55
N LYS A 31 -20.48 -3.89 10.85
CA LYS A 31 -21.51 -3.20 10.06
C LYS A 31 -20.95 -2.33 8.94
N ARG A 32 -19.67 -1.96 9.02
CA ARG A 32 -18.97 -1.12 8.04
C ARG A 32 -17.67 -1.81 7.60
N PRO A 33 -17.23 -1.63 6.34
CA PRO A 33 -15.95 -2.16 5.89
C PRO A 33 -14.80 -1.73 6.79
N ILE A 34 -13.94 -2.68 7.19
CA ILE A 34 -12.74 -2.41 7.99
C ILE A 34 -11.60 -1.92 7.08
N LEU A 35 -11.53 -2.46 5.86
CA LEU A 35 -10.59 -2.04 4.83
C LEU A 35 -11.32 -1.34 3.68
N SER A 36 -10.69 -0.33 3.09
CA SER A 36 -11.12 0.26 1.83
C SER A 36 -10.27 -0.22 0.66
N ALA A 37 -10.84 -0.29 -0.54
CA ALA A 37 -10.07 -0.45 -1.78
C ALA A 37 -9.78 0.89 -2.47
N GLU A 38 -10.36 1.99 -1.96
CA GLU A 38 -10.24 3.31 -2.57
C GLU A 38 -8.80 3.83 -2.43
N PRO A 39 -8.12 4.19 -3.52
CA PRO A 39 -6.79 4.78 -3.46
C PRO A 39 -6.84 6.23 -2.93
N SER A 40 -5.67 6.77 -2.57
CA SER A 40 -5.49 8.22 -2.50
C SER A 40 -4.93 8.68 -3.84
N ILE A 41 -5.48 9.77 -4.39
CA ILE A 41 -5.08 10.30 -5.69
C ILE A 41 -4.35 11.62 -5.46
N GLU A 42 -3.14 11.73 -5.98
CA GLU A 42 -2.32 12.95 -5.97
C GLU A 42 -1.83 13.22 -7.39
N VAL A 43 -1.81 14.51 -7.76
CA VAL A 43 -1.40 14.97 -9.09
C VAL A 43 -0.23 15.93 -8.91
N HIS A 44 0.91 15.60 -9.50
CA HIS A 44 2.10 16.46 -9.52
C HIS A 44 2.44 16.85 -10.96
N THR A 45 2.57 18.15 -11.20
CA THR A 45 2.99 18.68 -12.51
C THR A 45 4.51 18.72 -12.57
N LEU A 46 5.10 17.93 -13.47
CA LEU A 46 6.55 17.84 -13.63
C LEU A 46 7.18 19.21 -13.90
N GLN A 47 8.22 19.52 -13.14
CA GLN A 47 9.05 20.71 -13.32
C GLN A 47 10.39 20.34 -13.97
N PRO A 48 11.07 21.28 -14.66
CA PRO A 48 12.38 21.01 -15.28
C PRO A 48 13.46 20.54 -14.30
N CYS A 49 13.30 20.79 -12.99
CA CYS A 49 14.21 20.34 -11.94
C CYS A 49 13.93 18.92 -11.42
N ASP A 50 12.79 18.32 -11.78
CA ASP A 50 12.43 16.97 -11.34
C ASP A 50 13.25 15.95 -12.16
N GLN A 51 14.15 15.21 -11.50
CA GLN A 51 15.08 14.30 -12.19
C GLN A 51 14.55 12.86 -12.29
N PHE A 52 13.90 12.36 -11.25
CA PHE A 52 13.39 10.99 -11.18
C PHE A 52 12.34 10.86 -10.07
N ILE A 53 11.59 9.76 -10.09
CA ILE A 53 10.62 9.38 -9.06
C ILE A 53 10.92 7.95 -8.63
N ILE A 54 10.92 7.69 -7.32
CA ILE A 54 11.14 6.35 -6.76
C ILE A 54 9.80 5.79 -6.25
N PHE A 55 9.37 4.67 -6.83
CA PHE A 55 8.28 3.85 -6.30
C PHE A 55 8.87 2.53 -5.77
N ALA A 56 8.58 2.20 -4.51
CA ALA A 56 8.99 0.94 -3.92
C ALA A 56 8.01 0.50 -2.81
N SER A 57 8.03 -0.80 -2.50
CA SER A 57 7.31 -1.37 -1.37
C SER A 57 7.95 -1.01 -0.03
N ASP A 58 7.23 -1.24 1.06
CA ASP A 58 7.72 -1.15 2.44
C ASP A 58 9.04 -1.89 2.65
N GLY A 59 9.24 -3.06 2.03
CA GLY A 59 10.51 -3.80 2.15
C GLY A 59 11.78 -3.02 1.75
N LEU A 60 11.69 -1.92 1.00
CA LEU A 60 12.82 -0.99 0.80
C LEU A 60 12.88 0.05 1.93
N TRP A 61 11.75 0.71 2.19
CA TRP A 61 11.63 1.85 3.09
C TRP A 61 11.74 1.48 4.58
N GLU A 62 11.62 0.21 4.92
CA GLU A 62 11.93 -0.34 6.24
C GLU A 62 13.44 -0.28 6.55
N HIS A 63 14.29 -0.18 5.53
CA HIS A 63 15.74 -0.22 5.66
C HIS A 63 16.44 1.06 5.22
N LEU A 64 15.78 1.90 4.42
CA LEU A 64 16.33 3.14 3.88
C LEU A 64 15.38 4.30 4.13
N SER A 65 15.95 5.44 4.54
CA SER A 65 15.25 6.71 4.51
C SER A 65 15.05 7.21 3.07
N ASN A 66 14.09 8.11 2.89
CA ASN A 66 13.85 8.76 1.60
C ASN A 66 15.13 9.42 1.04
N GLN A 67 15.92 10.04 1.91
CA GLN A 67 17.13 10.75 1.52
C GLN A 67 18.23 9.78 1.06
N GLU A 68 18.47 8.70 1.80
CA GLU A 68 19.43 7.67 1.39
C GLU A 68 19.05 7.05 0.04
N ALA A 69 17.77 6.78 -0.21
CA ALA A 69 17.32 6.27 -1.49
C ALA A 69 17.55 7.26 -2.64
N VAL A 70 17.29 8.55 -2.43
CA VAL A 70 17.55 9.61 -3.41
C VAL A 70 19.05 9.71 -3.71
N GLU A 71 19.90 9.69 -2.69
CA GLU A 71 21.36 9.74 -2.84
C GLU A 71 21.91 8.52 -3.58
N LEU A 72 21.41 7.32 -3.27
CA LEU A 72 21.82 6.10 -3.95
C LEU A 72 21.50 6.15 -5.45
N VAL A 73 20.30 6.59 -5.83
CA VAL A 73 19.90 6.72 -7.24
C VAL A 73 20.68 7.83 -7.93
N HIS A 74 20.83 8.99 -7.29
CA HIS A 74 21.56 10.13 -7.84
C HIS A 74 23.05 9.81 -8.08
N ASN A 75 23.67 9.05 -7.19
CA ASN A 75 25.09 8.66 -7.30
C ASN A 75 25.34 7.50 -8.27
N HIS A 76 24.29 6.79 -8.73
CA HIS A 76 24.39 5.66 -9.66
C HIS A 76 23.42 5.82 -10.84
N PRO A 77 23.55 6.88 -11.65
CA PRO A 77 22.69 7.06 -12.81
C PRO A 77 22.89 5.92 -13.81
N ARG A 78 21.78 5.42 -14.38
CA ARG A 78 21.85 4.52 -15.55
C ARG A 78 22.32 5.34 -16.74
N ASN A 79 23.51 5.00 -17.26
CA ASN A 79 24.01 5.48 -18.55
C ASN A 79 23.12 5.01 -19.70
#